data_AF-A0A4R6SB11-F1
#
_entry.id   AF-A0A4R6SB11-F1
#
_cell.length_a   1.000
_cell.length_b   1.000
_cell.length_c   1.000
_cell.angle_alpha   90.00
_cell.angle_beta   90.00
_cell.angle_gamma   90.00
#
_symmetry.space_group_name_H-M   'P 1'
#
loop_
_entity.id
_entity.type
_entity.pdbx_description
1 polymer ?
#
loop_
_entity_poly.entity_id
_entity_poly.type
_entity_poly.pdbx_seq_one_letter_code
_entity_poly.pdbx_strand_id
1 'polypeptide(L)'
;MAVRAILFDRDGTLVHDVPYNGDPAAVRPVHAAARALALARMHGLRTGVVTNQSGIGRGLLTTAQVDAVHQRVDELLGRFDTWQVCPHHPHDGCRCRKPAPGLVLDACAALGVPPAATVVIGDIGADVRAALAAGARPILVPTPVTRADEVEAAPEVAPDLLEAVRLALAPAGVPT
;
A
#
# COMPACT_ATOMS: atom_id res chain seq x y z
N MET A 1 -9.86 18.00 3.56
CA MET A 1 -10.16 17.24 4.79
C MET A 1 -8.85 16.76 5.40
N ALA A 2 -8.70 16.69 6.72
CA ALA A 2 -7.47 16.19 7.32
C ALA A 2 -7.32 14.68 7.06
N VAL A 3 -6.09 14.23 6.75
CA VAL A 3 -5.77 12.81 6.60
C VAL A 3 -5.90 12.12 7.96
N ARG A 4 -6.51 10.93 7.97
CA ARG A 4 -6.73 10.11 9.17
C ARG A 4 -6.22 8.67 9.03
N ALA A 5 -5.99 8.22 7.79
CA ALA A 5 -5.43 6.91 7.53
C ALA A 5 -4.44 6.95 6.35
N ILE A 6 -3.45 6.07 6.40
CA ILE A 6 -2.59 5.75 5.27
C ILE A 6 -2.66 4.25 5.02
N LEU A 7 -2.98 3.88 3.79
CA LEU A 7 -2.94 2.52 3.29
C LEU A 7 -1.70 2.37 2.42
N PHE A 8 -0.95 1.29 2.60
CA PHE A 8 0.28 1.03 1.89
C PHE A 8 0.11 -0.19 1.00
N ASP A 9 0.71 -0.21 -0.19
CA ASP A 9 1.07 -1.48 -0.80
C ASP A 9 2.19 -2.16 0.00
N ARG A 10 2.32 -3.47 -0.15
CA ARG A 10 3.32 -4.27 0.54
C ARG A 10 4.63 -4.33 -0.25
N ASP A 11 4.61 -5.06 -1.37
CA ASP A 11 5.77 -5.34 -2.19
C ASP A 11 6.13 -4.10 -3.02
N GLY A 12 7.41 -3.78 -3.14
CA GLY A 12 7.89 -2.55 -3.81
C GLY A 12 7.74 -1.28 -2.97
N THR A 13 6.80 -1.26 -2.02
CA THR A 13 6.49 -0.08 -1.19
C THR A 13 6.96 -0.19 0.26
N LEU A 14 6.46 -1.15 1.05
CA LEU A 14 6.90 -1.35 2.45
C LEU A 14 8.14 -2.24 2.53
N VAL A 15 8.20 -3.25 1.67
CA VAL A 15 9.28 -4.22 1.57
C VAL A 15 9.73 -4.35 0.13
N HIS A 16 10.97 -4.77 -0.09
CA HIS A 16 11.45 -5.04 -1.43
C HIS A 16 10.60 -6.11 -2.13
N ASP A 17 10.22 -5.86 -3.38
CA ASP A 17 9.49 -6.82 -4.18
C ASP A 17 10.36 -8.06 -4.44
N VAL A 18 9.86 -9.21 -4.02
CA VAL A 18 10.43 -10.52 -4.28
C VAL A 18 9.32 -11.31 -4.99
N PRO A 19 9.50 -11.68 -6.27
CA PRO A 19 8.45 -12.33 -7.04
C PRO A 19 7.89 -13.56 -6.35
N TYR A 20 6.58 -13.55 -6.08
CA TYR A 20 5.87 -14.63 -5.38
C TYR A 20 6.52 -15.01 -4.05
N ASN A 21 6.83 -14.02 -3.21
CA ASN A 21 7.42 -14.27 -1.91
C ASN A 21 6.46 -15.01 -0.95
N GLY A 22 6.78 -16.27 -0.66
CA GLY A 22 6.17 -17.06 0.40
C GLY A 22 7.11 -17.40 1.56
N ASP A 23 8.29 -16.77 1.61
CA ASP A 23 9.32 -17.02 2.61
C ASP A 23 9.51 -15.79 3.52
N PRO A 24 9.11 -15.86 4.80
CA PRO A 24 9.38 -14.81 5.78
C PRO A 24 10.85 -14.38 5.84
N ALA A 25 11.80 -15.29 5.62
CA ALA A 25 13.22 -14.98 5.67
C ALA A 25 13.69 -14.08 4.51
N ALA A 26 12.90 -13.95 3.43
CA ALA A 26 13.17 -13.04 2.32
C ALA A 26 12.65 -11.62 2.54
N VAL A 27 11.87 -11.37 3.61
CA VAL A 27 11.30 -10.05 3.88
C VAL A 27 12.40 -9.05 4.25
N ARG A 28 12.52 -7.98 3.45
CA ARG A 28 13.45 -6.87 3.67
C ARG A 28 12.68 -5.55 3.54
N PRO A 29 12.52 -4.77 4.63
CA PRO A 29 11.92 -3.45 4.55
C PRO A 29 12.69 -2.53 3.61
N VAL A 30 11.97 -1.66 2.89
CA VAL A 30 12.64 -0.61 2.09
C VAL A 30 13.31 0.40 3.00
N HIS A 31 14.18 1.24 2.42
CA HIS A 31 14.83 2.32 3.15
C HIS A 31 13.80 3.19 3.90
N ALA A 32 14.09 3.50 5.17
CA ALA A 32 13.28 4.33 6.05
C ALA A 32 11.82 3.87 6.31
N ALA A 33 11.39 2.67 5.92
CA ALA A 33 10.02 2.18 6.13
C ALA A 33 9.55 2.27 7.60
N ALA A 34 10.40 1.82 8.54
CA ALA A 34 10.08 1.91 9.97
C ALA A 34 9.95 3.37 10.45
N ARG A 35 10.76 4.30 9.92
CA ARG A 35 10.68 5.73 10.25
C ARG A 35 9.40 6.36 9.67
N ALA A 36 9.04 5.99 8.45
CA ALA A 36 7.82 6.45 7.79
C ALA A 36 6.57 6.01 8.58
N LEU A 37 6.50 4.74 8.99
CA LEU A 37 5.40 4.23 9.81
C LEU A 37 5.37 4.84 11.21
N ALA A 38 6.52 5.02 11.85
CA ALA A 38 6.60 5.71 13.13
C ALA A 38 6.07 7.14 13.01
N LEU A 39 6.43 7.87 11.94
CA LEU A 39 5.94 9.21 11.67
C LEU A 39 4.41 9.21 11.50
N ALA A 40 3.85 8.36 10.66
CA ALA A 40 2.40 8.26 10.48
C ALA A 40 1.66 8.00 11.82
N ARG A 41 2.16 7.04 12.61
CA ARG A 41 1.57 6.67 13.91
C ARG A 41 1.71 7.76 14.97
N MET A 42 2.83 8.48 15.01
CA MET A 42 3.01 9.64 15.91
C MET A 42 2.01 10.76 15.63
N HIS A 43 1.55 10.90 14.38
CA HIS A 43 0.48 11.81 14.00
C HIS A 43 -0.93 11.24 14.23
N GLY A 44 -1.06 10.09 14.88
CA GLY A 44 -2.34 9.46 15.21
C GLY A 44 -3.07 8.87 14.00
N LEU A 45 -2.40 8.70 12.87
CA LEU A 45 -3.00 8.11 11.68
C LEU A 45 -3.16 6.60 11.85
N ARG A 46 -4.29 6.07 11.38
CA ARG A 46 -4.45 4.63 11.20
C ARG A 46 -3.61 4.15 10.02
N THR A 47 -3.07 2.95 10.11
CA THR A 47 -2.18 2.36 9.10
C THR A 47 -2.74 1.02 8.64
N GLY A 48 -2.87 0.81 7.34
CA GLY A 48 -3.33 -0.45 6.77
C GLY A 48 -2.51 -0.88 5.57
N VAL A 49 -2.58 -2.15 5.21
CA VAL A 49 -1.94 -2.69 4.00
C VAL A 49 -3.00 -3.16 3.01
N VAL A 50 -2.85 -2.80 1.75
CA VAL A 50 -3.70 -3.23 0.63
C VAL A 50 -2.84 -3.86 -0.46
N THR A 51 -2.88 -5.19 -0.58
CA THR A 51 -1.91 -5.92 -1.42
C THR A 51 -2.56 -6.95 -2.36
N ASN A 52 -2.01 -7.04 -3.59
CA ASN A 52 -2.40 -8.05 -4.57
C ASN A 52 -1.47 -9.28 -4.45
N GLN A 53 -1.97 -10.40 -3.93
CA GLN A 53 -1.20 -11.64 -3.75
C GLN A 53 -1.65 -12.74 -4.72
N SER A 54 -1.51 -12.46 -6.03
CA SER A 54 -1.98 -13.38 -7.09
C SER A 54 -1.27 -14.72 -7.14
N GLY A 55 -0.15 -14.89 -6.42
CA GLY A 55 0.49 -16.20 -6.25
C GLY A 55 -0.46 -17.24 -5.66
N ILE A 56 -1.43 -16.82 -4.84
CA ILE A 56 -2.46 -17.71 -4.26
C ILE A 56 -3.38 -18.23 -5.36
N GLY A 57 -4.05 -17.35 -6.11
CA GLY A 57 -4.96 -17.73 -7.20
C GLY A 57 -4.26 -18.44 -8.37
N ARG A 58 -2.94 -18.31 -8.47
CA ARG A 58 -2.10 -19.06 -9.43
C ARG A 58 -1.66 -20.44 -8.90
N GLY A 59 -1.93 -20.77 -7.65
CA GLY A 59 -1.47 -22.01 -7.00
C GLY A 59 0.04 -22.05 -6.72
N LEU A 60 0.73 -20.91 -6.79
CA LEU A 60 2.17 -20.78 -6.52
C LEU A 60 2.46 -20.58 -5.04
N LEU A 61 1.50 -20.03 -4.30
CA LEU A 61 1.59 -19.75 -2.87
C LEU A 61 0.33 -20.24 -2.16
N THR A 62 0.49 -20.64 -0.91
CA THR A 62 -0.61 -20.86 0.02
C THR A 62 -0.92 -19.59 0.79
N THR A 63 -2.15 -19.46 1.29
CA THR A 63 -2.53 -18.37 2.21
C THR A 63 -1.63 -18.36 3.44
N ALA A 64 -1.29 -19.53 3.99
CA ALA A 64 -0.41 -19.64 5.16
C ALA A 64 1.00 -19.08 4.92
N GLN A 65 1.58 -19.29 3.73
CA GLN A 65 2.88 -18.70 3.38
C GLN A 65 2.80 -17.18 3.31
N VAL A 66 1.74 -16.65 2.69
CA VAL A 66 1.52 -15.20 2.59
C VAL A 66 1.28 -14.58 3.97
N ASP A 67 0.52 -15.24 4.84
CA ASP A 67 0.28 -14.80 6.22
C ASP A 67 1.57 -14.82 7.05
N ALA A 68 2.43 -15.81 6.87
CA ALA A 68 3.74 -15.86 7.52
C ALA A 68 4.64 -14.69 7.07
N VAL A 69 4.58 -14.31 5.79
CA VAL A 69 5.25 -13.10 5.28
C VAL A 69 4.67 -11.85 5.93
N HIS A 70 3.34 -11.71 6.04
CA HIS A 70 2.70 -10.57 6.70
C HIS A 70 3.09 -10.46 8.18
N GLN A 71 3.09 -11.58 8.90
CA GLN A 71 3.57 -11.61 10.28
C GLN A 71 5.00 -11.09 10.40
N ARG A 72 5.87 -11.48 9.47
CA ARG A 72 7.25 -10.99 9.46
C ARG A 72 7.35 -9.50 9.15
N VAL A 73 6.48 -8.95 8.31
CA VAL A 73 6.38 -7.50 8.10
C VAL A 73 5.95 -6.82 9.40
N ASP A 74 4.92 -7.32 10.09
CA ASP A 74 4.46 -6.80 11.38
C ASP A 74 5.56 -6.82 12.45
N GLU A 75 6.37 -7.88 12.51
CA GLU A 75 7.51 -7.99 13.44
C GLU A 75 8.57 -6.92 13.18
N LEU A 76 8.85 -6.62 11.91
CA LEU A 76 9.91 -5.70 11.51
C LEU A 76 9.47 -4.23 11.54
N LEU A 77 8.20 -3.96 11.27
CA LEU A 77 7.67 -2.62 11.05
C LEU A 77 6.63 -2.20 12.08
N GLY A 78 6.24 -3.10 12.99
CA GLY A 78 5.12 -2.93 13.90
C GLY A 78 3.79 -3.22 13.21
N ARG A 79 2.81 -3.68 14.00
CA ARG A 79 1.50 -4.14 13.51
C ARG A 79 0.72 -3.05 12.77
N PHE A 80 0.03 -3.45 11.71
CA PHE A 80 -0.96 -2.62 11.04
C PHE A 80 -2.35 -2.80 11.64
N ASP A 81 -3.18 -1.77 11.54
CA ASP A 81 -4.57 -1.79 11.99
C ASP A 81 -5.44 -2.70 11.10
N THR A 82 -5.05 -2.91 9.83
CA THR A 82 -5.73 -3.82 8.90
C THR A 82 -4.79 -4.34 7.82
N TRP A 83 -5.01 -5.59 7.42
CA TRP A 83 -4.44 -6.20 6.21
C TRP A 83 -5.59 -6.56 5.26
N GLN A 84 -5.55 -6.04 4.04
CA GLN A 84 -6.48 -6.36 2.97
C GLN A 84 -5.72 -7.02 1.83
N VAL A 85 -6.09 -8.26 1.51
CA VAL A 85 -5.36 -9.10 0.58
C VAL A 85 -6.29 -9.54 -0.55
N CYS A 86 -5.89 -9.30 -1.80
CA CYS A 86 -6.53 -9.92 -2.94
C CYS A 86 -5.77 -11.20 -3.33
N PRO A 87 -6.32 -12.41 -3.09
CA PRO A 87 -5.66 -13.66 -3.47
C PRO A 87 -5.89 -14.04 -4.94
N HIS A 88 -6.86 -13.42 -5.61
CA HIS A 88 -7.40 -13.87 -6.88
C HIS A 88 -6.43 -13.78 -8.05
N HIS A 89 -6.66 -14.64 -9.04
CA HIS A 89 -5.99 -14.60 -10.33
C HIS A 89 -6.37 -13.31 -11.08
N PRO A 90 -5.48 -12.72 -11.93
CA PRO A 90 -5.79 -11.53 -12.70
C PRO A 90 -7.03 -11.60 -13.60
N HIS A 91 -7.52 -12.80 -13.91
CA HIS A 91 -8.67 -13.02 -14.81
C HIS A 91 -9.98 -13.33 -14.08
N ASP A 92 -9.98 -13.38 -12.75
CA ASP A 92 -11.17 -13.78 -11.97
C ASP A 92 -12.26 -12.69 -11.92
N GLY A 93 -11.99 -11.48 -12.43
CA GLY A 93 -12.97 -10.38 -12.44
C GLY A 93 -13.41 -9.91 -11.05
N CYS A 94 -12.62 -10.19 -10.01
CA CYS A 94 -12.96 -9.84 -8.63
C CYS A 94 -12.98 -8.32 -8.39
N ARG A 95 -13.76 -7.87 -7.40
CA ARG A 95 -13.85 -6.44 -7.02
C ARG A 95 -12.62 -5.90 -6.27
N CYS A 96 -11.77 -6.78 -5.75
CA CYS A 96 -10.71 -6.41 -4.82
C CYS A 96 -9.36 -6.18 -5.50
N ARG A 97 -9.04 -6.90 -6.58
CA ARG A 97 -7.72 -6.79 -7.23
C ARG A 97 -7.48 -5.37 -7.74
N LYS A 98 -6.45 -4.68 -7.23
CA LYS A 98 -6.03 -3.37 -7.76
C LYS A 98 -5.77 -3.51 -9.27
N PRO A 99 -6.33 -2.65 -10.13
CA PRO A 99 -6.83 -1.29 -9.86
C PRO A 99 -8.29 -1.17 -9.40
N ALA A 100 -9.01 -2.27 -9.15
CA ALA A 100 -10.33 -2.18 -8.55
C ALA A 100 -10.24 -1.63 -7.10
N PRO A 101 -11.23 -0.85 -6.63
CA PRO A 101 -11.14 -0.13 -5.36
C PRO A 101 -11.42 -1.00 -4.13
N GLY A 102 -11.82 -2.27 -4.30
CA GLY A 102 -12.37 -3.09 -3.22
C GLY A 102 -11.47 -3.18 -1.99
N LEU A 103 -10.16 -3.41 -2.14
CA LEU A 103 -9.25 -3.48 -0.98
C LEU A 103 -9.16 -2.15 -0.23
N VAL A 104 -9.17 -1.01 -0.94
CA VAL A 104 -9.13 0.32 -0.34
C VAL A 104 -10.41 0.61 0.43
N LEU A 105 -11.56 0.27 -0.15
CA LEU A 105 -12.87 0.44 0.50
C LEU A 105 -13.03 -0.46 1.72
N ASP A 106 -12.61 -1.72 1.63
CA ASP A 106 -12.67 -2.69 2.73
C ASP A 106 -11.73 -2.25 3.88
N ALA A 107 -10.54 -1.73 3.57
CA ALA A 107 -9.64 -1.13 4.57
C ALA A 107 -10.27 0.10 5.24
N CYS A 108 -10.82 1.03 4.45
CA CYS A 108 -11.51 2.22 4.97
C CYS A 108 -12.63 1.86 5.96
N ALA A 109 -13.44 0.85 5.61
CA ALA A 109 -14.51 0.34 6.46
C ALA A 109 -13.95 -0.26 7.77
N ALA A 110 -12.90 -1.09 7.69
CA ALA A 110 -12.26 -1.69 8.87
C ALA A 110 -11.65 -0.65 9.82
N LEU A 111 -11.11 0.44 9.27
CA LEU A 111 -10.52 1.53 10.05
C LEU A 111 -11.56 2.53 10.59
N GLY A 112 -12.79 2.50 10.09
CA GLY A 112 -13.79 3.54 10.35
C GLY A 112 -13.40 4.91 9.77
N VAL A 113 -12.60 4.93 8.70
CA VAL A 113 -12.10 6.15 8.06
C VAL A 113 -12.63 6.20 6.61
N PRO A 114 -13.33 7.26 6.19
CA PRO A 114 -13.83 7.38 4.82
C PRO A 114 -12.66 7.54 3.83
N PRO A 115 -12.82 7.12 2.56
CA PRO A 115 -11.79 7.25 1.54
C PRO A 115 -11.25 8.68 1.37
N ALA A 116 -12.13 9.70 1.45
CA ALA A 116 -11.74 11.11 1.33
C ALA A 116 -10.81 11.63 2.46
N ALA A 117 -10.62 10.86 3.53
CA ALA A 117 -9.64 11.13 4.59
C ALA A 117 -8.49 10.10 4.61
N THR A 118 -8.33 9.35 3.53
CA THR A 118 -7.36 8.25 3.40
C THR A 118 -6.39 8.55 2.27
N VAL A 119 -5.11 8.28 2.51
CA VAL A 119 -4.06 8.28 1.50
C VAL A 119 -3.70 6.84 1.18
N VAL A 120 -3.46 6.52 -0.09
CA VAL A 120 -2.90 5.23 -0.53
C VAL A 120 -1.52 5.48 -1.11
N ILE A 121 -0.51 4.79 -0.58
CA ILE A 121 0.88 4.85 -1.03
C ILE A 121 1.22 3.52 -1.68
N GLY A 122 1.70 3.55 -2.92
CA GLY A 122 2.09 2.37 -3.69
C GLY A 122 3.14 2.70 -4.73
N ASP A 123 3.72 1.69 -5.39
CA ASP A 123 4.81 1.86 -6.34
C ASP A 123 4.40 1.65 -7.80
N ILE A 124 3.17 1.19 -8.07
CA ILE A 124 2.68 1.00 -9.44
C ILE A 124 1.38 1.75 -9.70
N GLY A 125 1.10 1.99 -10.98
CA GLY A 125 -0.10 2.72 -11.40
C GLY A 125 -1.42 2.02 -11.00
N ALA A 126 -1.39 0.71 -10.72
CA ALA A 126 -2.55 0.00 -10.20
C ALA A 126 -2.98 0.51 -8.81
N ASP A 127 -2.05 0.92 -7.96
CA ASP A 127 -2.32 1.48 -6.63
C ASP A 127 -2.97 2.84 -6.74
N VAL A 128 -2.39 3.69 -7.59
CA VAL A 128 -2.90 5.02 -7.90
C VAL A 128 -4.34 4.93 -8.40
N ARG A 129 -4.62 4.05 -9.35
CA ARG A 129 -5.96 3.86 -9.91
C ARG A 129 -6.95 3.30 -8.87
N ALA A 130 -6.53 2.36 -8.03
CA ALA A 130 -7.39 1.83 -6.95
C ALA A 130 -7.77 2.91 -5.94
N ALA A 131 -6.82 3.77 -5.56
CA ALA A 131 -7.05 4.89 -4.67
C ALA A 131 -8.04 5.90 -5.25
N LEU A 132 -7.81 6.34 -6.49
CA LEU A 132 -8.67 7.27 -7.20
C LEU A 132 -10.10 6.71 -7.36
N ALA A 133 -10.22 5.45 -7.76
CA ALA A 133 -11.51 4.77 -7.90
C ALA A 133 -12.28 4.65 -6.57
N ALA A 134 -11.57 4.58 -5.44
CA ALA A 134 -12.16 4.58 -4.11
C ALA A 134 -12.51 5.99 -3.59
N GLY A 135 -12.03 7.05 -4.24
CA GLY A 135 -12.13 8.43 -3.73
C GLY A 135 -11.09 8.77 -2.65
N ALA A 136 -9.99 8.01 -2.60
CA ALA A 136 -8.83 8.28 -1.75
C ALA A 136 -7.75 9.06 -2.51
N ARG A 137 -6.83 9.69 -1.78
CA ARG A 137 -5.68 10.41 -2.36
C ARG A 137 -4.54 9.44 -2.66
N PRO A 138 -4.09 9.28 -3.91
CA PRO A 138 -2.91 8.47 -4.24
C PRO A 138 -1.61 9.24 -4.01
N ILE A 139 -0.55 8.56 -3.59
CA ILE A 139 0.83 9.00 -3.72
C ILE A 139 1.64 7.83 -4.29
N LEU A 140 2.27 8.04 -5.45
CA LEU A 140 3.14 7.04 -6.07
C LEU A 140 4.57 7.18 -5.52
N VAL A 141 5.20 6.06 -5.19
CA VAL A 141 6.63 5.97 -4.84
C VAL A 141 7.34 5.11 -5.89
N PRO A 142 7.93 5.72 -6.93
CA PRO A 142 8.50 4.95 -8.03
C PRO A 142 9.69 4.11 -7.60
N THR A 143 9.73 2.88 -8.11
CA THR A 143 10.89 1.97 -8.05
C THR A 143 11.52 1.86 -9.44
N PRO A 144 12.69 1.21 -9.61
CA PRO A 144 13.28 1.00 -10.93
C PRO A 144 12.40 0.22 -11.92
N VAL A 145 11.36 -0.49 -11.44
CA VAL A 145 10.42 -1.24 -12.29
C VAL A 145 9.10 -0.51 -12.53
N THR A 146 8.86 0.61 -11.83
CA THR A 146 7.71 1.47 -12.08
C THR A 146 7.84 2.09 -13.47
N ARG A 147 6.77 2.01 -14.26
CA ARG A 147 6.80 2.47 -15.65
C ARG A 147 6.72 4.00 -15.71
N ALA A 148 7.47 4.61 -16.63
CA ALA A 148 7.49 6.06 -16.79
C ALA A 148 6.10 6.68 -17.06
N ASP A 149 5.26 6.00 -17.85
CA ASP A 149 3.88 6.43 -18.12
C ASP A 149 3.00 6.42 -16.85
N GLU A 150 3.26 5.51 -15.91
CA GLU A 150 2.56 5.50 -14.62
C GLU A 150 3.02 6.63 -13.70
N VAL A 151 4.30 7.00 -13.75
CA VAL A 151 4.84 8.15 -13.00
C VAL A 151 4.28 9.46 -13.53
N GLU A 152 4.28 9.65 -14.86
CA GLU A 152 3.74 10.85 -15.51
C GLU A 152 2.24 11.03 -15.26
N ALA A 153 1.49 9.91 -15.18
CA ALA A 153 0.05 9.94 -14.93
C ALA A 153 -0.33 10.07 -13.44
N ALA A 154 0.61 9.92 -12.51
CA ALA A 154 0.32 9.96 -11.09
C ALA A 154 0.05 11.41 -10.62
N PRO A 155 -1.06 11.66 -9.89
CA PRO A 155 -1.36 13.00 -9.38
C PRO A 155 -0.29 13.54 -8.43
N GLU A 156 0.33 12.64 -7.66
CA GLU A 156 1.38 12.97 -6.70
C GLU A 156 2.42 11.86 -6.69
N VAL A 157 3.68 12.26 -6.65
CA VAL A 157 4.84 11.38 -6.66
C VAL A 157 5.78 11.80 -5.54
N ALA A 158 6.27 10.83 -4.77
CA ALA A 158 7.30 11.04 -3.77
C ALA A 158 8.53 10.18 -4.09
N PRO A 159 9.76 10.65 -3.81
CA PRO A 159 10.99 9.94 -4.16
C PRO A 159 11.23 8.69 -3.31
N ASP A 160 10.64 8.63 -2.10
CA ASP A 160 10.71 7.47 -1.22
C ASP A 160 9.50 7.43 -0.27
N LEU A 161 9.39 6.34 0.48
CA LEU A 161 8.27 6.10 1.41
C LEU A 161 8.21 7.13 2.55
N LEU A 162 9.34 7.62 3.04
CA LEU A 162 9.35 8.61 4.13
C LEU A 162 8.84 9.96 3.63
N GLU A 163 9.29 10.39 2.46
CA GLU A 163 8.78 11.60 1.81
C GLU A 163 7.30 11.45 1.43
N ALA A 164 6.85 10.26 1.01
CA ALA A 164 5.44 10.00 0.75
C ALA A 164 4.57 10.21 2.01
N VAL A 165 5.02 9.73 3.17
CA VAL A 165 4.32 9.97 4.44
C VAL A 165 4.37 11.45 4.84
N ARG A 166 5.48 12.16 4.62
CA ARG A 166 5.55 13.62 4.87
C ARG A 166 4.58 14.38 3.98
N LEU A 167 4.50 14.02 2.70
CA LEU A 167 3.56 14.61 1.75
C LEU A 167 2.10 14.30 2.10
N ALA A 168 1.83 13.10 2.64
CA ALA A 168 0.51 12.73 3.16
C ALA A 168 0.10 13.61 4.35
N LEU A 169 1.05 14.02 5.19
CA LEU A 169 0.83 14.87 6.36
C LEU A 169 0.75 16.36 6.04
N ALA A 170 1.30 16.79 4.90
CA ALA A 170 1.27 18.19 4.49
C ALA A 170 -0.19 18.66 4.26
N PRO A 171 -0.55 19.88 4.69
CA PRO A 171 -1.85 20.44 4.35
C PRO A 171 -1.97 20.54 2.84
N ALA A 172 -3.08 20.05 2.27
CA ALA A 172 -3.34 20.14 0.85
C ALA A 172 -3.30 21.62 0.41
N GLY A 173 -2.29 22.02 -0.37
CA GLY A 173 -2.25 23.32 -1.04
C GLY A 173 -1.15 24.32 -0.64
N VAL A 174 0.08 23.89 -0.34
CA VAL A 174 1.23 24.81 -0.42
C VAL A 174 2.09 24.42 -1.61
N PRO A 175 1.95 25.07 -2.78
CA PRO A 175 2.99 25.04 -3.78
C PRO A 175 4.22 25.73 -3.19
N THR A 176 5.35 25.03 -3.16
CA THR A 176 6.67 25.67 -3.02
C THR A 176 7.01 26.46 -4.26
#